data_AF-A0AAV5J2T2-F1
#
_entry.id   AF-A0AAV5J2T2-F1
#
_cell.length_a   1.000
_cell.length_b   1.000
_cell.length_c   1.000
_cell.angle_alpha   90.00
_cell.angle_beta   90.00
_cell.angle_gamma   90.00
#
_symmetry.space_group_name_H-M   'P 1'
#
loop_
_entity.id
_entity.type
_entity.pdbx_description
1 polymer ?
#
loop_
_entity_poly.entity_id
_entity_poly.type
_entity_poly.pdbx_seq_one_letter_code
_entity_poly.pdbx_strand_id
1 'polypeptide(L)'
;MKLPMIDLEPYLKITSQLNGDSAKEKADIRAGFGKLCSEVSRVLKETWALLVNDPRCTAKDNDRFLDMMEKKLVLGIKSVTWDYV
;
A
#
# COMPACT_ATOMS: atom_id res chain seq x y z
N MET A 1 -1.39 -3.88 19.60
CA MET A 1 -2.05 -2.81 18.82
C MET A 1 -2.59 -3.42 17.54
N LYS A 2 -3.84 -3.14 17.15
CA LYS A 2 -4.46 -3.68 15.93
C LYS A 2 -4.59 -2.53 14.94
N LEU A 3 -3.77 -2.53 13.89
CA LEU A 3 -3.86 -1.53 12.83
C LEU A 3 -5.06 -1.86 11.92
N PRO A 4 -5.85 -0.85 11.54
CA PRO A 4 -6.94 -1.03 10.59
C PRO A 4 -6.36 -1.35 9.21
N MET A 5 -6.92 -2.39 8.57
CA MET A 5 -6.50 -2.87 7.26
C MET A 5 -7.49 -2.39 6.21
N ILE A 6 -6.95 -1.83 5.11
CA ILE A 6 -7.71 -1.33 3.98
C ILE A 6 -7.31 -2.14 2.75
N ASP A 7 -8.31 -2.62 2.02
CA ASP A 7 -8.11 -3.36 0.79
C ASP A 7 -8.06 -2.42 -0.41
N LEU A 8 -7.07 -2.61 -1.29
CA LEU A 8 -6.87 -1.77 -2.46
C LEU A 8 -7.69 -2.25 -3.67
N GLU A 9 -8.19 -3.49 -3.66
CA GLU A 9 -8.97 -4.06 -4.74
C GLU A 9 -10.16 -3.18 -5.20
N PRO A 10 -10.98 -2.59 -4.29
CA PRO A 10 -12.07 -1.70 -4.68
C PRO A 10 -11.59 -0.44 -5.42
N TYR A 11 -10.43 0.10 -5.02
CA TYR A 11 -9.83 1.28 -5.66
C TYR A 11 -9.34 0.94 -7.06
N LEU A 12 -8.71 -0.22 -7.24
CA LEU A 12 -8.24 -0.69 -8.54
C LEU A 12 -9.41 -0.92 -9.50
N LYS A 13 -10.50 -1.55 -9.01
CA LYS A 13 -11.72 -1.75 -9.80
C LYS A 13 -12.31 -0.41 -10.27
N ILE A 14 -12.42 0.57 -9.39
CA ILE A 14 -12.88 1.92 -9.73
C ILE A 14 -11.98 2.58 -10.79
N THR A 15 -10.65 2.50 -10.65
CA THR A 15 -9.72 3.08 -11.64
C THR A 15 -9.86 2.44 -13.02
N SER A 16 -10.12 1.12 -13.09
CA SER A 16 -10.36 0.44 -14.36
C SER A 16 -11.67 0.87 -15.04
N GLN A 17 -12.71 1.16 -14.26
CA GLN A 17 -14.03 1.57 -14.76
C GLN A 17 -14.09 3.04 -15.17
N LEU A 18 -13.22 3.91 -14.61
CA LEU A 18 -13.13 5.31 -15.00
C LEU A 18 -12.64 5.52 -16.45
N ASN A 19 -12.08 4.49 -17.08
CA ASN A 19 -11.65 4.50 -18.48
C ASN A 19 -12.81 4.30 -19.48
N GLY A 20 -14.05 4.01 -19.03
CA GLY A 20 -15.22 3.88 -19.90
C GLY A 20 -15.77 5.23 -20.39
N ASP A 21 -16.59 5.24 -21.44
CA ASP A 21 -17.05 6.47 -22.13
C ASP A 21 -18.32 7.12 -21.53
N SER A 22 -19.02 6.46 -20.59
CA SER A 22 -20.30 6.96 -20.06
C SER A 22 -20.12 7.97 -18.91
N ALA A 23 -20.53 9.22 -19.14
CA ALA A 23 -20.46 10.31 -18.14
C ALA A 23 -21.28 10.06 -16.87
N LYS A 24 -22.39 9.32 -16.96
CA LYS A 24 -23.25 8.99 -15.81
C LYS A 24 -22.58 7.97 -14.89
N GLU A 25 -21.91 6.98 -15.47
CA GLU A 25 -21.19 5.93 -14.74
C GLU A 25 -19.98 6.52 -13.98
N LYS A 26 -19.27 7.49 -14.58
CA LYS A 26 -18.16 8.20 -13.91
C LYS A 26 -18.59 8.97 -12.67
N ALA A 27 -19.80 9.53 -12.65
CA ALA A 27 -20.32 10.27 -11.50
C ALA A 27 -20.60 9.35 -10.31
N ASP A 28 -21.26 8.23 -10.56
CA ASP A 28 -21.56 7.22 -9.53
C ASP A 28 -20.27 6.57 -9.00
N ILE A 29 -19.32 6.26 -9.89
CA ILE A 29 -17.99 5.74 -9.53
C ILE A 29 -17.21 6.75 -8.67
N ARG A 30 -17.23 8.04 -9.02
CA ARG A 30 -16.56 9.10 -8.25
C ARG A 30 -17.17 9.26 -6.86
N ALA A 31 -18.49 9.14 -6.73
CA ALA A 31 -19.16 9.19 -5.43
C ALA A 31 -18.75 8.00 -4.53
N GLY A 32 -18.70 6.79 -5.10
CA GLY A 32 -18.20 5.59 -4.41
C GLY A 32 -16.74 5.73 -3.96
N PHE A 33 -15.87 6.28 -4.82
CA PHE A 33 -14.47 6.56 -4.50
C PHE A 33 -14.31 7.60 -3.39
N GLY A 34 -15.14 8.65 -3.39
CA GLY A 34 -15.14 9.67 -2.34
C GLY A 34 -15.44 9.11 -0.96
N LYS A 35 -16.36 8.15 -0.87
CA LYS A 35 -16.69 7.46 0.39
C LYS A 35 -15.52 6.63 0.91
N LEU A 36 -14.88 5.86 0.02
CA LEU A 36 -13.69 5.06 0.34
C LEU A 36 -12.52 5.94 0.82
N CYS A 37 -12.24 7.06 0.15
CA CYS A 37 -11.21 8.00 0.58
C CYS A 37 -11.54 8.71 1.90
N SER A 38 -12.81 9.00 2.16
CA SER A 38 -13.26 9.57 3.42
C SER A 38 -13.01 8.62 4.60
N GLU A 39 -13.28 7.33 4.40
CA GLU A 39 -13.03 6.30 5.40
C GLU A 39 -11.53 6.15 5.72
N VAL A 40 -10.68 6.09 4.69
CA VAL A 40 -9.21 6.10 4.84
C VAL A 40 -8.75 7.32 5.65
N SER A 41 -9.25 8.51 5.31
CA SER A 41 -8.87 9.75 5.99
C SER A 41 -9.29 9.76 7.46
N ARG A 42 -10.50 9.26 7.78
CA ARG A 42 -10.96 9.12 9.17
C ARG A 42 -10.05 8.19 9.95
N VAL A 43 -9.78 7.01 9.39
CA VAL A 43 -8.94 5.98 10.00
C VAL A 43 -7.51 6.50 10.23
N LEU A 44 -6.92 7.20 9.25
CA LEU A 44 -5.60 7.83 9.40
C LEU A 44 -5.57 8.88 10.52
N LYS A 45 -6.64 9.66 10.69
CA LYS A 45 -6.72 10.66 11.77
C LYS A 45 -6.82 10.02 13.16
N GLU A 46 -7.51 8.88 13.26
CA GLU A 46 -7.74 8.20 14.54
C GLU A 46 -6.54 7.33 14.96
N THR A 47 -5.96 6.60 14.02
CA THR A 47 -4.91 5.59 14.30
C THR A 47 -3.51 5.98 13.87
N TRP A 48 -3.34 7.07 13.10
CA TRP A 48 -2.05 7.56 12.56
C TRP A 48 -1.27 6.57 11.68
N ALA A 49 -1.76 5.34 11.54
CA ALA A 49 -1.21 4.28 10.74
C ALA A 49 -2.34 3.35 10.28
N LEU A 50 -2.17 2.80 9.08
CA LEU A 50 -3.07 1.80 8.50
C LEU A 50 -2.24 0.76 7.73
N LEU A 51 -2.81 -0.44 7.57
CA LEU A 51 -2.22 -1.48 6.73
C LEU A 51 -2.95 -1.47 5.38
N VAL A 52 -2.20 -1.45 4.28
CA VAL A 52 -2.78 -1.57 2.94
C VAL A 52 -2.57 -3.00 2.43
N ASN A 53 -3.66 -3.64 2.01
CA ASN A 53 -3.61 -4.88 1.26
C ASN A 53 -3.62 -4.57 -0.24
N ASP A 54 -2.47 -4.69 -0.90
CA ASP A 54 -2.39 -4.54 -2.35
C ASP A 54 -2.38 -5.94 -2.99
N PRO A 55 -3.43 -6.35 -3.73
CA PRO A 55 -3.48 -7.66 -4.38
C PRO A 55 -2.44 -7.83 -5.48
N ARG A 56 -1.76 -6.75 -5.91
CA ARG A 56 -0.66 -6.80 -6.88
C ARG A 56 0.68 -7.13 -6.23
N CYS A 57 0.81 -6.96 -4.91
CA CYS A 57 2.01 -7.31 -4.17
C CYS A 57 1.89 -8.75 -3.68
N THR A 58 2.65 -9.66 -4.27
CA THR A 58 2.67 -11.05 -3.78
C THR A 58 3.51 -11.15 -2.51
N ALA A 59 3.14 -12.06 -1.61
CA ALA A 59 3.95 -12.34 -0.40
C ALA A 59 5.41 -12.66 -0.76
N LYS A 60 5.63 -13.33 -1.90
CA LYS A 60 6.96 -13.66 -2.44
C LYS A 60 7.79 -12.43 -2.79
N ASP A 61 7.18 -11.37 -3.31
CA ASP A 61 7.88 -10.12 -3.62
C ASP A 61 8.27 -9.37 -2.34
N ASN A 62 7.40 -9.40 -1.33
CA ASN A 62 7.72 -8.87 0.01
C ASN A 62 8.87 -9.64 0.65
N ASP A 63 8.85 -10.97 0.64
CA ASP A 63 9.92 -11.81 1.18
C ASP A 63 11.24 -11.55 0.46
N ARG A 64 11.21 -11.40 -0.87
CA ARG A 64 12.38 -11.03 -1.66
C ARG A 64 12.92 -9.64 -1.31
N PHE A 65 12.04 -8.68 -1.03
CA PHE A 65 12.45 -7.34 -0.58
C PHE A 65 13.11 -7.40 0.80
N LEU A 66 12.53 -8.16 1.74
CA LEU A 66 13.10 -8.36 3.08
C LEU A 66 14.46 -9.06 2.99
N ASP A 67 14.57 -10.14 2.23
CA ASP A 67 15.83 -10.84 1.96
C ASP A 67 16.90 -9.90 1.38
N MET A 68 16.52 -9.00 0.48
CA MET A 68 17.41 -8.02 -0.11
C MET A 68 17.89 -7.00 0.92
N MET A 69 16.97 -6.48 1.73
CA MET A 69 17.29 -5.51 2.79
C MET A 69 18.18 -6.12 3.86
N GLU A 70 17.91 -7.35 4.29
CA GLU A 70 18.76 -8.07 5.25
C GLU A 70 20.16 -8.29 4.69
N LYS A 71 20.29 -8.73 3.44
CA LYS A 71 21.61 -8.91 2.80
C LYS A 71 22.37 -7.59 2.68
N LYS A 72 21.71 -6.49 2.32
CA LYS A 72 22.35 -5.17 2.19
C LYS A 72 22.71 -4.57 3.55
N LEU A 73 21.85 -4.70 4.55
CA LEU A 73 22.10 -4.25 5.92
C LEU A 73 23.27 -5.02 6.55
N VAL A 74 23.30 -6.35 6.40
CA VAL A 74 24.39 -7.19 6.90
C VAL A 74 25.71 -6.89 6.19
N LEU A 75 25.68 -6.60 4.89
CA LEU A 75 26.89 -6.17 4.17
C LEU A 75 27.39 -4.79 4.60
N GLY A 76 26.49 -3.85 4.91
CA GLY A 76 26.85 -2.52 5.45
C GLY A 76 27.39 -2.58 6.88
N ILE A 77 26.84 -3.44 7.74
CA ILE A 77 27.40 -3.69 9.07
C ILE A 77 28.78 -4.32 8.96
N LYS A 78 28.97 -5.29 8.05
CA LYS A 78 30.29 -5.88 7.80
C LYS A 78 31.29 -4.82 7.33
N SER A 79 30.96 -3.99 6.34
CA SER A 79 31.89 -2.94 5.87
C SER A 79 32.28 -1.97 6.99
N VAL A 80 31.33 -1.55 7.83
CA VAL A 80 31.60 -0.67 8.98
C VAL A 80 32.49 -1.34 10.05
N THR A 81 32.41 -2.67 10.21
CA THR A 81 33.27 -3.41 11.15
C THR A 81 34.67 -3.73 10.62
N TRP A 82 34.96 -3.55 9.33
CA TRP A 82 36.30 -3.79 8.75
C TRP A 82 37.14 -2.51 8.58
N ASP A 83 36.59 -1.33 8.87
CA ASP A 83 37.33 -0.04 8.85
C ASP A 83 37.89 0.36 10.24
N TYR A 84 37.84 -0.56 11.23
CA TYR A 84 38.37 -0.37 12.59
C TYR A 84 39.26 -1.54 13.03
N VAL A 85 40.25 -1.92 12.20
CA VAL A 85 41.49 -2.59 12.65
C VAL A 85 42.64 -2.14 11.76
#